data_AF-A0A5C7W210-F1
#
_entry.id   AF-A0A5C7W210-F1
#
_cell.length_a   1.000
_cell.length_b   1.000
_cell.length_c   1.000
_cell.angle_alpha   90.00
_cell.angle_beta   90.00
_cell.angle_gamma   90.00
#
_symmetry.space_group_name_H-M   'P 1'
#
loop_
_entity.id
_entity.type
_entity.pdbx_description
1 polymer ?
#
loop_
_entity_poly.entity_id
_entity_poly.type
_entity_poly.pdbx_seq_one_letter_code
_entity_poly.pdbx_strand_id
1 'polypeptide(L)'
;MSIRNLDSLFDPQSVAVIGASERPFSVGGTLWRNMRSSGFEGHIFAVNPKYRELSGQRCYARVADLPEVPELAVICTPAATVVDLVRQLAQRGTRAAIVISAGLSAEQKQAMLDAARPALLRILGPNCVGLLSTRARLNASFAHIPARPGQLAFVSQSGALVTAMLDWAEARQIGFSHFVSLGEHADVDFGDMLDFLGSDADTRAILLYIESIDQARKFMSAARSAARNKPVIVIKAGRSAQGQQAAASHTGALAGADNVVDAAIARAGMLRVDTLEQLFLAAEILTRYQAPIGDRMTVLTNGGGVGVLAADAAATEDVPLADLSAPLKRALDQVLPANWSHGNPVDIIGDAPAERYVDALKALGQHPADTGTLLFIHAPTAIVPPTDIARVALQHADGHHGLLRQVVAGDAGIHE
;
A
#
# COMPACT_ATOMS: atom_id res chain seq x y z
N MET A 1 14.60 6.86 -19.92
CA MET A 1 13.96 6.99 -18.59
C MET A 1 13.06 5.79 -18.38
N SER A 2 13.22 5.09 -17.26
CA SER A 2 12.40 3.95 -16.80
C SER A 2 10.90 4.28 -16.81
N ILE A 3 10.54 5.52 -16.51
CA ILE A 3 9.13 5.91 -16.31
C ILE A 3 8.39 6.39 -17.57
N ARG A 4 9.00 6.34 -18.76
CA ARG A 4 8.35 6.83 -19.98
C ARG A 4 7.01 6.12 -20.20
N ASN A 5 5.97 6.91 -20.49
CA ASN A 5 4.58 6.48 -20.73
C ASN A 5 3.87 5.81 -19.54
N LEU A 6 4.46 5.75 -18.34
CA LEU A 6 3.76 5.21 -17.16
C LEU A 6 2.59 6.09 -16.71
N ASP A 7 2.61 7.40 -17.01
CA ASP A 7 1.45 8.27 -16.72
C ASP A 7 0.18 7.76 -17.40
N SER A 8 0.28 7.16 -18.59
CA SER A 8 -0.87 6.55 -19.28
C SER A 8 -1.39 5.27 -18.62
N LEU A 9 -0.65 4.65 -17.69
CA LEU A 9 -1.20 3.57 -16.85
C LEU A 9 -2.09 4.13 -15.74
N PHE A 10 -1.73 5.28 -15.16
CA PHE A 10 -2.34 5.78 -13.91
C PHE A 10 -3.31 6.94 -14.10
N ASP A 11 -3.16 7.73 -15.16
CA ASP A 11 -3.99 8.89 -15.48
C ASP A 11 -4.27 9.03 -16.99
N PRO A 12 -4.79 7.98 -17.66
CA PRO A 12 -5.13 8.04 -19.07
C PRO A 12 -6.36 8.93 -19.31
N GLN A 13 -6.43 9.55 -20.49
CA GLN A 13 -7.64 10.24 -20.96
C GLN A 13 -8.61 9.31 -21.71
N SER A 14 -8.13 8.13 -22.13
CA SER A 14 -8.96 7.14 -22.82
C SER A 14 -8.49 5.71 -22.56
N VAL A 15 -9.46 4.80 -22.39
CA VAL A 15 -9.23 3.39 -22.04
C VAL A 15 -10.00 2.48 -22.99
N ALA A 16 -9.32 1.52 -23.61
CA ALA A 16 -9.96 0.43 -24.35
C ALA A 16 -9.92 -0.88 -23.55
N VAL A 17 -11.08 -1.48 -23.26
CA VAL A 17 -11.20 -2.79 -22.61
C VAL A 17 -11.40 -3.87 -23.66
N ILE A 18 -10.33 -4.61 -23.97
CA ILE A 18 -10.29 -5.66 -24.99
C ILE A 18 -10.59 -7.01 -24.35
N GLY A 19 -11.68 -7.62 -24.79
CA GLY A 19 -12.30 -8.76 -24.11
C GLY A 19 -13.46 -8.38 -23.17
N ALA A 20 -13.91 -7.11 -23.20
CA ALA A 20 -15.09 -6.64 -22.47
C ALA A 20 -16.30 -7.54 -22.75
N SER A 21 -17.12 -7.82 -21.73
CA SER A 21 -18.32 -8.64 -21.90
C SER A 21 -19.37 -8.33 -20.83
N GLU A 22 -20.55 -8.92 -20.95
CA GLU A 22 -21.57 -8.93 -19.89
C GLU A 22 -21.71 -10.30 -19.22
N ARG A 23 -20.84 -11.25 -19.54
CA ARG A 23 -20.92 -12.60 -18.98
C ARG A 23 -20.68 -12.54 -17.46
N PRO A 24 -21.63 -13.02 -16.63
CA PRO A 24 -21.46 -13.09 -15.19
C PRO A 24 -20.21 -13.88 -14.82
N PHE A 25 -19.55 -13.46 -13.73
CA PHE A 25 -18.35 -14.12 -13.17
C PHE A 25 -17.18 -14.30 -14.15
N SER A 26 -17.13 -13.53 -15.23
CA SER A 26 -16.00 -13.53 -16.16
C SER A 26 -15.09 -12.34 -15.93
N VAL A 27 -13.78 -12.53 -16.12
CA VAL A 27 -12.76 -11.47 -15.97
C VAL A 27 -13.11 -10.23 -16.81
N GLY A 28 -13.37 -10.42 -18.11
CA GLY A 28 -13.74 -9.30 -19.00
C GLY A 28 -15.07 -8.63 -18.63
N GLY A 29 -16.01 -9.37 -18.04
CA GLY A 29 -17.24 -8.79 -17.50
C GLY A 29 -17.02 -7.98 -16.22
N THR A 30 -16.18 -8.47 -15.32
CA THR A 30 -15.81 -7.75 -14.09
C THR A 30 -15.02 -6.49 -14.41
N LEU A 31 -14.00 -6.57 -15.27
CA LEU A 31 -13.24 -5.41 -15.75
C LEU A 31 -14.15 -4.33 -16.37
N TRP A 32 -15.06 -4.75 -17.25
CA TRP A 32 -15.99 -3.82 -17.89
C TRP A 32 -16.89 -3.11 -16.86
N ARG A 33 -17.47 -3.86 -15.91
CA ARG A 33 -18.28 -3.28 -14.83
C ARG A 33 -17.46 -2.34 -13.95
N ASN A 34 -16.28 -2.76 -13.51
CA ASN A 34 -15.39 -1.98 -12.65
C ASN A 34 -14.99 -0.66 -13.31
N MET A 35 -14.59 -0.69 -14.59
CA MET A 35 -14.28 0.51 -15.36
C MET A 35 -15.49 1.45 -15.50
N ARG A 36 -16.70 0.90 -15.69
CA ARG A 36 -17.92 1.71 -15.84
C ARG A 36 -18.41 2.30 -14.51
N SER A 37 -18.18 1.62 -13.39
CA SER A 37 -18.62 2.05 -12.06
C SER A 37 -17.58 2.88 -11.31
N SER A 38 -16.33 2.98 -11.79
CA SER A 38 -15.27 3.68 -11.07
C SER A 38 -15.42 5.20 -11.03
N GLY A 39 -16.25 5.77 -11.90
CA GLY A 39 -16.37 7.23 -12.07
C GLY A 39 -15.26 7.84 -12.93
N PHE A 40 -14.56 7.02 -13.72
CA PHE A 40 -13.57 7.49 -14.70
C PHE A 40 -14.22 8.50 -15.67
N GLU A 41 -13.62 9.68 -15.81
CA GLU A 41 -14.16 10.77 -16.63
C GLU A 41 -13.70 10.72 -18.09
N GLY A 42 -12.63 9.97 -18.39
CA GLY A 42 -12.13 9.81 -19.75
C GLY A 42 -13.00 8.88 -20.60
N HIS A 43 -12.64 8.75 -21.88
CA HIS A 43 -13.37 7.91 -22.81
C HIS A 43 -13.15 6.42 -22.53
N ILE A 44 -14.21 5.62 -22.54
CA ILE A 44 -14.14 4.17 -22.34
C ILE A 44 -14.66 3.47 -23.59
N PHE A 45 -13.84 2.58 -24.16
CA PHE A 45 -14.19 1.78 -25.33
C PHE A 45 -14.26 0.30 -24.99
N ALA A 46 -15.37 -0.36 -25.31
CA ALA A 46 -15.46 -1.80 -25.27
C ALA A 46 -15.00 -2.41 -26.59
N VAL A 47 -14.13 -3.43 -26.54
CA VAL A 47 -13.72 -4.19 -27.73
C VAL A 47 -14.00 -5.67 -27.55
N ASN A 48 -14.96 -6.20 -28.30
CA ASN A 48 -15.27 -7.62 -28.36
C ASN A 48 -16.08 -7.95 -29.64
N PRO A 49 -15.61 -8.85 -30.52
CA PRO A 49 -16.30 -9.17 -31.78
C PRO A 49 -17.65 -9.85 -31.60
N LYS A 50 -17.97 -10.37 -30.41
CA LYS A 50 -19.24 -11.06 -30.13
C LYS A 50 -20.39 -10.12 -29.80
N TYR A 51 -20.10 -8.85 -29.50
CA TYR A 51 -21.09 -7.88 -29.06
C TYR A 51 -21.08 -6.67 -29.98
N ARG A 52 -22.27 -6.11 -30.23
CA ARG A 52 -22.41 -4.80 -30.90
C ARG A 52 -22.54 -3.66 -29.89
N GLU A 53 -23.02 -3.98 -28.70
CA GLU A 53 -23.28 -3.04 -27.61
C GLU A 53 -23.03 -3.75 -26.27
N LEU A 54 -22.51 -3.01 -25.28
CA LEU A 54 -22.37 -3.43 -23.88
C LEU A 54 -22.77 -2.25 -22.99
N SER A 55 -23.69 -2.48 -22.05
CA SER A 55 -24.15 -1.49 -21.08
C SER A 55 -24.60 -0.16 -21.71
N GLY A 56 -25.31 -0.22 -22.83
CA GLY A 56 -25.80 0.96 -23.56
C GLY A 56 -24.76 1.65 -24.45
N GLN A 57 -23.53 1.12 -24.55
CA GLN A 57 -22.44 1.72 -25.31
C GLN A 57 -21.98 0.82 -26.45
N ARG A 58 -21.60 1.43 -27.57
CA ARG A 58 -21.08 0.72 -28.75
C ARG A 58 -19.88 -0.15 -28.37
N CYS A 59 -19.94 -1.41 -28.76
CA CYS A 59 -18.83 -2.35 -28.68
C CYS A 59 -18.19 -2.51 -30.07
N TYR A 60 -16.88 -2.32 -30.14
CA TYR A 60 -16.12 -2.43 -31.38
C TYR A 60 -15.63 -3.87 -31.55
N ALA A 61 -15.65 -4.38 -32.78
CA ALA A 61 -15.21 -5.75 -33.04
C ALA A 61 -13.68 -5.89 -32.97
N ARG A 62 -12.95 -4.84 -33.36
CA ARG A 62 -11.48 -4.83 -33.47
C ARG A 62 -10.91 -3.52 -32.98
N VAL A 63 -9.64 -3.54 -32.56
CA VAL A 63 -8.87 -2.34 -32.17
C VAL A 63 -8.80 -1.33 -33.32
N ALA A 64 -8.70 -1.80 -34.55
CA ALA A 64 -8.68 -0.95 -35.75
C ALA A 64 -9.97 -0.15 -35.98
N ASP A 65 -11.09 -0.57 -35.38
CA ASP A 65 -12.40 0.09 -35.53
C ASP A 65 -12.62 1.19 -34.48
N LEU A 66 -11.70 1.36 -33.53
CA LEU A 66 -11.81 2.37 -32.48
C LEU A 66 -11.74 3.80 -33.07
N PRO A 67 -12.59 4.72 -32.59
CA PRO A 67 -12.73 6.07 -33.14
C PRO A 67 -11.51 6.97 -32.84
N GLU A 68 -10.77 6.64 -31.78
CA GLU A 68 -9.52 7.28 -31.41
C GLU A 68 -8.49 6.24 -30.97
N VAL A 69 -7.25 6.67 -30.77
CA VAL A 69 -6.18 5.84 -30.21
C VAL A 69 -6.34 5.85 -28.70
N PRO A 70 -6.59 4.71 -28.05
CA PRO A 70 -6.66 4.68 -26.60
C PRO A 70 -5.28 4.92 -26.00
N GLU A 71 -5.19 5.76 -24.96
CA GLU A 71 -3.94 5.96 -24.22
C GLU A 71 -3.57 4.72 -23.41
N LEU A 72 -4.58 4.06 -22.83
CA LEU A 72 -4.48 2.79 -22.11
C LEU A 72 -5.33 1.70 -22.76
N ALA A 73 -4.77 0.51 -22.94
CA ALA A 73 -5.52 -0.69 -23.31
C ALA A 73 -5.47 -1.76 -22.22
N VAL A 74 -6.62 -2.36 -21.88
CA VAL A 74 -6.69 -3.49 -20.95
C VAL A 74 -7.04 -4.74 -21.73
N ILE A 75 -6.11 -5.70 -21.79
CA ILE A 75 -6.22 -6.93 -22.57
C ILE A 75 -6.56 -8.10 -21.64
N CYS A 76 -7.77 -8.65 -21.79
CA CYS A 76 -8.25 -9.81 -21.03
C CYS A 76 -8.74 -10.95 -21.95
N THR A 77 -8.06 -11.14 -23.08
CA THR A 77 -8.36 -12.16 -24.10
C THR A 77 -7.44 -13.39 -23.97
N PRO A 78 -7.71 -14.53 -24.63
CA PRO A 78 -6.82 -15.69 -24.57
C PRO A 78 -5.38 -15.38 -24.97
N ALA A 79 -4.40 -16.02 -24.32
CA ALA A 79 -2.96 -15.77 -24.49
C ALA A 79 -2.50 -15.72 -25.97
N ALA A 80 -3.04 -16.61 -26.81
CA ALA A 80 -2.72 -16.68 -28.23
C ALA A 80 -3.03 -15.40 -29.02
N THR A 81 -3.90 -14.53 -28.51
CA THR A 81 -4.29 -13.27 -29.18
C THR A 81 -3.46 -12.06 -28.74
N VAL A 82 -2.72 -12.16 -27.64
CA VAL A 82 -2.11 -11.01 -26.95
C VAL A 82 -1.05 -10.33 -27.81
N VAL A 83 -0.15 -11.09 -28.42
CA VAL A 83 0.96 -10.54 -29.24
C VAL A 83 0.41 -9.69 -30.40
N ASP A 84 -0.61 -10.18 -31.09
CA ASP A 84 -1.22 -9.49 -32.23
C ASP A 84 -1.99 -8.24 -31.81
N LEU A 85 -2.65 -8.27 -30.64
CA LEU A 85 -3.32 -7.10 -30.08
C LEU A 85 -2.33 -6.02 -29.66
N VAL A 86 -1.24 -6.40 -28.97
CA VAL A 86 -0.16 -5.48 -28.60
C VAL A 86 0.47 -4.85 -29.83
N ARG A 87 0.71 -5.63 -30.90
CA ARG A 87 1.21 -5.09 -32.18
C ARG A 87 0.27 -4.05 -32.79
N GLN A 88 -1.04 -4.33 -32.83
CA GLN A 88 -2.04 -3.39 -33.36
C GLN A 88 -2.13 -2.09 -32.54
N LEU A 89 -2.09 -2.21 -31.21
CA LEU A 89 -2.10 -1.07 -30.30
C LEU A 89 -0.83 -0.21 -30.46
N ALA A 90 0.34 -0.84 -30.51
CA ALA A 90 1.61 -0.17 -30.74
C ALA A 90 1.61 0.58 -32.09
N GLN A 91 1.14 -0.07 -33.17
CA GLN A 91 1.03 0.57 -34.49
C GLN A 91 0.06 1.76 -34.53
N ARG A 92 -1.00 1.72 -33.72
CA ARG A 92 -1.92 2.86 -33.57
C ARG A 92 -1.38 3.96 -32.67
N GLY A 93 -0.34 3.71 -31.88
CA GLY A 93 0.27 4.70 -30.98
C GLY A 93 -0.27 4.68 -29.55
N THR A 94 -0.90 3.59 -29.11
CA THR A 94 -1.24 3.39 -27.70
C THR A 94 0.01 3.41 -26.83
N ARG A 95 -0.05 4.11 -25.70
CA ARG A 95 1.12 4.37 -24.85
C ARG A 95 1.35 3.29 -23.80
N ALA A 96 0.27 2.71 -23.29
CA ALA A 96 0.33 1.68 -22.26
C ALA A 96 -0.71 0.58 -22.48
N ALA A 97 -0.37 -0.64 -22.05
CA ALA A 97 -1.27 -1.77 -21.98
C ALA A 97 -1.16 -2.51 -20.65
N ILE A 98 -2.30 -2.98 -20.14
CA ILE A 98 -2.37 -3.91 -19.02
C ILE A 98 -2.76 -5.26 -19.60
N VAL A 99 -1.88 -6.25 -19.48
CA VAL A 99 -2.14 -7.61 -19.93
C VAL A 99 -2.58 -8.44 -18.73
N ILE A 100 -3.88 -8.69 -18.65
CA ILE A 100 -4.49 -9.48 -17.58
C ILE A 100 -4.24 -10.97 -17.80
N SER A 101 -4.18 -11.38 -19.07
CA SER A 101 -4.10 -12.77 -19.49
C SER A 101 -2.89 -13.49 -18.92
N ALA A 102 -3.13 -14.68 -18.36
CA ALA A 102 -2.10 -15.61 -17.90
C ALA A 102 -1.74 -16.65 -18.98
N GLY A 103 -0.69 -17.43 -18.73
CA GLY A 103 -0.35 -18.62 -19.53
C GLY A 103 0.34 -18.30 -20.87
N LEU A 104 1.00 -17.14 -20.98
CA LEU A 104 1.86 -16.87 -22.12
C LEU A 104 3.15 -17.69 -21.99
N SER A 105 3.57 -18.34 -23.08
CA SER A 105 4.89 -18.98 -23.14
C SER A 105 6.02 -17.94 -23.09
N ALA A 106 7.25 -18.37 -22.83
CA ALA A 106 8.41 -17.48 -22.86
C ALA A 106 8.56 -16.79 -24.23
N GLU A 107 8.33 -17.52 -25.32
CA GLU A 107 8.38 -17.02 -26.69
C GLU A 107 7.27 -15.99 -26.95
N GLN A 108 6.05 -16.25 -26.44
CA GLN A 108 4.94 -15.30 -26.55
C GLN A 108 5.20 -14.02 -25.77
N LYS A 109 5.78 -14.12 -24.57
CA LYS A 109 6.19 -12.97 -23.77
C LYS A 109 7.24 -12.13 -24.49
N GLN A 110 8.29 -12.77 -25.04
CA GLN A 110 9.31 -12.04 -25.79
C GLN A 110 8.72 -11.38 -27.05
N ALA A 111 7.89 -12.09 -27.82
CA ALA A 111 7.24 -11.54 -29.01
C ALA A 111 6.30 -10.37 -28.68
N MET A 112 5.64 -10.41 -27.52
CA MET A 112 4.81 -9.32 -27.00
C MET A 112 5.66 -8.08 -26.72
N LEU A 113 6.79 -8.23 -26.04
CA LEU A 113 7.74 -7.15 -25.75
C LEU A 113 8.32 -6.56 -27.05
N ASP A 114 8.70 -7.43 -28.00
CA ASP A 114 9.24 -7.02 -29.29
C ASP A 114 8.20 -6.24 -30.12
N ALA A 115 6.92 -6.59 -30.02
CA ALA A 115 5.84 -5.87 -30.69
C ALA A 115 5.58 -4.49 -30.09
N ALA A 116 5.79 -4.31 -28.78
CA ALA A 116 5.57 -3.05 -28.07
C ALA A 116 6.73 -2.04 -28.26
N ARG A 117 7.96 -2.56 -28.39
CA ARG A 117 9.20 -1.78 -28.39
C ARG A 117 9.27 -0.65 -29.43
N PRO A 118 8.87 -0.83 -30.71
CA PRO A 118 8.98 0.23 -31.72
C PRO A 118 8.15 1.48 -31.41
N ALA A 119 7.01 1.31 -30.72
CA ALA A 119 6.13 2.41 -30.31
C ALA A 119 6.41 2.88 -28.87
N LEU A 120 7.34 2.22 -28.17
CA LEU A 120 7.61 2.45 -26.75
C LEU A 120 6.34 2.29 -25.89
N LEU A 121 5.47 1.36 -26.29
CA LEU A 121 4.29 0.96 -25.54
C LEU A 121 4.75 0.22 -24.29
N ARG A 122 4.27 0.64 -23.11
CA ARG A 122 4.59 0.00 -21.84
C ARG A 122 3.57 -1.07 -21.46
N ILE A 123 4.03 -2.16 -20.86
CA ILE A 123 3.19 -3.30 -20.49
C ILE A 123 3.24 -3.56 -18.98
N LEU A 124 2.07 -3.46 -18.33
CA LEU A 124 1.84 -4.01 -17.00
C LEU A 124 1.35 -5.46 -17.12
N GLY A 125 1.89 -6.37 -16.30
CA GLY A 125 1.64 -7.81 -16.39
C GLY A 125 2.73 -8.54 -17.19
N PRO A 126 2.41 -9.65 -17.89
CA PRO A 126 1.11 -10.31 -18.00
C PRO A 126 0.68 -10.96 -16.67
N ASN A 127 -0.42 -11.73 -16.68
CA ASN A 127 -0.87 -12.52 -15.53
C ASN A 127 -1.02 -11.66 -14.26
N CYS A 128 -1.76 -10.56 -14.37
CA CYS A 128 -1.96 -9.61 -13.28
C CYS A 128 -3.45 -9.37 -13.03
N VAL A 129 -3.77 -8.83 -11.85
CA VAL A 129 -5.15 -8.39 -11.53
C VAL A 129 -5.53 -7.09 -12.26
N GLY A 130 -4.51 -6.32 -12.67
CA GLY A 130 -4.63 -4.97 -13.21
C GLY A 130 -4.22 -3.92 -12.20
N LEU A 131 -4.76 -2.70 -12.35
CA LEU A 131 -4.46 -1.60 -11.44
C LEU A 131 -5.69 -0.76 -11.10
N LEU A 132 -5.59 -0.04 -9.98
CA LEU A 132 -6.50 1.01 -9.57
C LEU A 132 -5.71 2.29 -9.32
N SER A 133 -6.24 3.42 -9.80
CA SER A 133 -5.74 4.76 -9.52
C SER A 133 -6.92 5.59 -9.01
N THR A 134 -6.89 5.99 -7.75
CA THR A 134 -8.04 6.65 -7.12
C THR A 134 -8.17 8.10 -7.55
N ARG A 135 -7.05 8.80 -7.82
CA ARG A 135 -7.08 10.15 -8.39
C ARG A 135 -7.76 10.18 -9.76
N ALA A 136 -7.37 9.27 -10.65
CA ALA A 136 -7.97 9.18 -11.98
C ALA A 136 -9.37 8.55 -11.95
N ARG A 137 -9.85 8.09 -10.78
CA ARG A 137 -11.07 7.29 -10.63
C ARG A 137 -11.08 6.10 -11.60
N LEU A 138 -9.91 5.48 -11.76
CA LEU A 138 -9.66 4.39 -12.70
C LEU A 138 -9.64 3.05 -11.95
N ASN A 139 -10.49 2.12 -12.37
CA ASN A 139 -10.45 0.72 -11.91
C ASN A 139 -10.26 -0.22 -13.10
N ALA A 140 -9.03 -0.28 -13.60
CA ALA A 140 -8.61 -1.15 -14.71
C ALA A 140 -8.21 -2.54 -14.20
N SER A 141 -9.03 -3.12 -13.32
CA SER A 141 -8.77 -4.39 -12.66
C SER A 141 -10.02 -5.27 -12.60
N PHE A 142 -9.84 -6.56 -12.34
CA PHE A 142 -10.95 -7.45 -11.97
C PHE A 142 -11.04 -7.68 -10.45
N ALA A 143 -10.49 -6.77 -9.62
CA ALA A 143 -10.67 -6.82 -8.18
C ALA A 143 -12.16 -6.77 -7.81
N HIS A 144 -12.53 -7.44 -6.73
CA HIS A 144 -13.93 -7.55 -6.28
C HIS A 144 -14.40 -6.32 -5.49
N ILE A 145 -13.48 -5.53 -4.96
CA ILE A 145 -13.76 -4.30 -4.20
C ILE A 145 -12.91 -3.15 -4.78
N PRO A 146 -13.46 -1.93 -4.94
CA PRO A 146 -12.67 -0.77 -5.35
C PRO A 146 -11.73 -0.29 -4.23
N ALA A 147 -10.63 0.35 -4.58
CA ALA A 147 -9.79 1.03 -3.60
C ALA A 147 -10.44 2.35 -3.16
N ARG A 148 -10.50 2.59 -1.85
CA ARG A 148 -10.86 3.91 -1.30
C ARG A 148 -9.77 4.93 -1.62
N PRO A 149 -10.10 6.20 -1.88
CA PRO A 149 -9.09 7.25 -2.01
C PRO A 149 -8.25 7.39 -0.73
N GLY A 150 -6.93 7.49 -0.89
CA GLY A 150 -5.98 7.70 0.20
C GLY A 150 -4.58 7.97 -0.36
N GLN A 151 -3.56 7.88 0.50
CA GLN A 151 -2.18 8.28 0.15
C GLN A 151 -1.18 7.11 0.16
N LEU A 152 -1.66 5.87 0.27
CA LEU A 152 -0.80 4.69 0.21
C LEU A 152 -0.74 4.14 -1.21
N ALA A 153 0.45 3.79 -1.69
CA ALA A 153 0.59 2.97 -2.89
C ALA A 153 0.89 1.53 -2.48
N PHE A 154 0.13 0.57 -3.00
CA PHE A 154 0.44 -0.86 -2.85
C PHE A 154 0.80 -1.47 -4.20
N VAL A 155 1.96 -2.13 -4.25
CA VAL A 155 2.48 -2.79 -5.45
C VAL A 155 2.82 -4.24 -5.11
N SER A 156 2.20 -5.18 -5.81
CA SER A 156 2.34 -6.60 -5.50
C SER A 156 2.55 -7.44 -6.75
N GLN A 157 3.50 -8.36 -6.68
CA GLN A 157 3.68 -9.42 -7.67
C GLN A 157 2.53 -10.47 -7.58
N SER A 158 2.01 -10.71 -6.38
CA SER A 158 0.93 -11.67 -6.15
C SER A 158 -0.45 -11.03 -6.30
N GLY A 159 -1.27 -11.59 -7.20
CA GLY A 159 -2.67 -11.18 -7.40
C GLY A 159 -3.59 -11.54 -6.23
N ALA A 160 -3.33 -12.64 -5.53
CA ALA A 160 -4.15 -13.04 -4.37
C ALA A 160 -3.97 -12.07 -3.18
N LEU A 161 -2.77 -11.53 -3.01
CA LEU A 161 -2.50 -10.55 -1.96
C LEU A 161 -3.04 -9.17 -2.28
N VAL A 162 -3.16 -8.84 -3.58
CA VAL A 162 -3.90 -7.67 -4.04
C VAL A 162 -5.33 -7.70 -3.53
N THR A 163 -6.05 -8.81 -3.74
CA THR A 163 -7.44 -8.91 -3.28
C THR A 163 -7.55 -8.95 -1.76
N ALA A 164 -6.67 -9.67 -1.07
CA ALA A 164 -6.70 -9.77 0.38
C ALA A 164 -6.42 -8.42 1.08
N MET A 165 -5.49 -7.63 0.56
CA MET A 165 -5.20 -6.29 1.08
C MET A 165 -6.40 -5.34 0.88
N LEU A 166 -7.11 -5.42 -0.25
CA LEU A 166 -8.31 -4.62 -0.48
C LEU A 166 -9.43 -4.96 0.51
N ASP A 167 -9.68 -6.25 0.76
CA ASP A 167 -10.66 -6.70 1.77
C ASP A 167 -10.33 -6.16 3.16
N TRP A 168 -9.07 -6.33 3.57
CA TRP A 168 -8.60 -5.88 4.88
C TRP A 168 -8.70 -4.35 5.04
N ALA A 169 -8.31 -3.62 4.00
CA ALA A 169 -8.32 -2.16 4.00
C ALA A 169 -9.74 -1.58 4.01
N GLU A 170 -10.67 -2.18 3.26
CA GLU A 170 -12.08 -1.75 3.23
C GLU A 170 -12.71 -1.82 4.62
N ALA A 171 -12.52 -2.94 5.33
CA ALA A 171 -13.02 -3.12 6.69
C ALA A 171 -12.42 -2.11 7.70
N ARG A 172 -11.25 -1.53 7.40
CA ARG A 172 -10.53 -0.59 8.26
C ARG A 172 -10.54 0.86 7.77
N GLN A 173 -11.27 1.14 6.70
CA GLN A 173 -11.36 2.46 6.06
C GLN A 173 -9.99 3.00 5.61
N ILE A 174 -9.09 2.11 5.17
CA ILE A 174 -7.77 2.48 4.67
C ILE A 174 -7.86 2.72 3.16
N GLY A 175 -7.34 3.87 2.73
CA GLY A 175 -7.36 4.29 1.34
C GLY A 175 -5.99 4.21 0.67
N PHE A 176 -6.01 4.09 -0.66
CA PHE A 176 -4.84 4.03 -1.51
C PHE A 176 -4.85 5.13 -2.57
N SER A 177 -3.67 5.63 -2.93
CA SER A 177 -3.47 6.44 -4.13
C SER A 177 -3.44 5.52 -5.36
N HIS A 178 -2.66 4.44 -5.25
CA HIS A 178 -2.42 3.48 -6.30
C HIS A 178 -2.47 2.06 -5.76
N PHE A 179 -3.05 1.16 -6.54
CA PHE A 179 -3.11 -0.26 -6.21
C PHE A 179 -2.75 -1.07 -7.45
N VAL A 180 -1.58 -1.72 -7.46
CA VAL A 180 -0.96 -2.24 -8.68
C VAL A 180 -0.61 -3.71 -8.52
N SER A 181 -1.18 -4.55 -9.38
CA SER A 181 -0.74 -5.93 -9.57
C SER A 181 0.27 -5.99 -10.71
N LEU A 182 1.52 -6.30 -10.39
CA LEU A 182 2.58 -6.45 -11.39
C LEU A 182 2.49 -7.77 -12.16
N GLY A 183 1.94 -8.82 -11.55
CA GLY A 183 1.89 -10.16 -12.13
C GLY A 183 3.31 -10.67 -12.44
N GLU A 184 3.51 -11.12 -13.67
CA GLU A 184 4.82 -11.60 -14.14
C GLU A 184 5.81 -10.48 -14.49
N HIS A 185 5.45 -9.19 -14.34
CA HIS A 185 6.33 -8.03 -14.54
C HIS A 185 7.27 -8.07 -15.76
N ALA A 186 6.76 -8.47 -16.93
CA ALA A 186 7.58 -8.70 -18.12
C ALA A 186 8.23 -7.40 -18.67
N ASP A 187 7.63 -6.23 -18.43
CA ASP A 187 8.17 -4.92 -18.79
C ASP A 187 8.18 -3.96 -17.60
N VAL A 188 7.01 -3.56 -17.12
CA VAL A 188 6.91 -2.70 -15.92
C VAL A 188 7.22 -3.53 -14.68
N ASP A 189 8.22 -3.09 -13.91
CA ASP A 189 8.70 -3.78 -12.70
C ASP A 189 8.74 -2.85 -11.47
N PHE A 190 9.21 -3.38 -10.33
CA PHE A 190 9.36 -2.61 -9.09
C PHE A 190 10.24 -1.37 -9.21
N GLY A 191 11.26 -1.38 -10.06
CA GLY A 191 12.12 -0.22 -10.27
C GLY A 191 11.35 0.92 -10.94
N ASP A 192 10.55 0.62 -11.96
CA ASP A 192 9.70 1.63 -12.61
C ASP A 192 8.64 2.17 -11.66
N MET A 193 8.02 1.28 -10.86
CA MET A 193 7.02 1.66 -9.87
C MET A 193 7.60 2.55 -8.77
N LEU A 194 8.79 2.23 -8.26
CA LEU A 194 9.47 3.04 -7.25
C LEU A 194 9.89 4.41 -7.79
N ASP A 195 10.39 4.48 -9.02
CA ASP A 195 10.72 5.76 -9.66
C ASP A 195 9.47 6.64 -9.82
N PHE A 196 8.37 6.08 -10.30
CA PHE A 196 7.10 6.79 -10.47
C PHE A 196 6.54 7.24 -9.11
N LEU A 197 6.28 6.29 -8.21
CA LEU A 197 5.65 6.55 -6.91
C LEU A 197 6.54 7.38 -5.98
N GLY A 198 7.86 7.32 -6.12
CA GLY A 198 8.80 8.10 -5.32
C GLY A 198 8.70 9.60 -5.56
N SER A 199 8.17 10.03 -6.71
CA SER A 199 7.98 11.43 -7.10
C SER A 199 6.52 11.89 -7.16
N ASP A 200 5.57 10.95 -7.16
CA ASP A 200 4.13 11.23 -7.21
C ASP A 200 3.62 12.02 -5.99
N ALA A 201 2.94 13.15 -6.19
CA ALA A 201 2.48 13.99 -5.07
C ALA A 201 1.35 13.35 -4.24
N ASP A 202 0.57 12.45 -4.84
CA ASP A 202 -0.59 11.84 -4.20
C ASP A 202 -0.22 10.64 -3.32
N THR A 203 0.99 10.11 -3.48
CA THR A 203 1.50 8.97 -2.71
C THR A 203 2.41 9.44 -1.58
N ARG A 204 2.06 9.15 -0.34
CA ARG A 204 2.85 9.43 0.86
C ARG A 204 3.77 8.27 1.26
N ALA A 205 3.33 7.03 1.07
CA ALA A 205 4.11 5.84 1.40
C ALA A 205 3.86 4.70 0.42
N ILE A 206 4.84 3.82 0.29
CA ILE A 206 4.84 2.73 -0.69
C ILE A 206 4.97 1.39 0.03
N LEU A 207 4.05 0.48 -0.25
CA LEU A 207 4.01 -0.87 0.28
C LEU A 207 4.27 -1.86 -0.86
N LEU A 208 5.27 -2.73 -0.70
CA LEU A 208 5.71 -3.66 -1.73
C LEU A 208 5.58 -5.12 -1.26
N TYR A 209 4.99 -5.96 -2.09
CA TYR A 209 5.12 -7.42 -1.99
C TYR A 209 5.95 -7.95 -3.14
N ILE A 210 7.16 -8.46 -2.83
CA ILE A 210 8.17 -8.86 -3.83
C ILE A 210 8.41 -10.37 -3.75
N GLU A 211 8.35 -11.06 -4.89
CA GLU A 211 8.82 -12.45 -5.00
C GLU A 211 10.20 -12.52 -5.68
N SER A 212 10.39 -11.75 -6.76
CA SER A 212 11.66 -11.66 -7.52
C SER A 212 12.04 -10.23 -7.90
N ILE A 213 13.33 -10.01 -8.15
CA ILE A 213 13.89 -8.74 -8.65
C ILE A 213 14.82 -9.08 -9.82
N ASP A 214 14.41 -8.76 -11.04
CA ASP A 214 15.19 -9.10 -12.23
C ASP A 214 16.20 -8.00 -12.56
N GLN A 215 15.78 -6.74 -12.49
CA GLN A 215 16.61 -5.58 -12.85
C GLN A 215 17.24 -4.89 -11.64
N ALA A 216 18.17 -5.59 -10.97
CA ALA A 216 18.76 -5.17 -9.71
C ALA A 216 19.35 -3.74 -9.71
N ARG A 217 20.03 -3.31 -10.78
CA ARG A 217 20.60 -1.95 -10.88
C ARG A 217 19.51 -0.87 -10.94
N LYS A 218 18.45 -1.11 -11.73
CA LYS A 218 17.30 -0.21 -11.83
C LYS A 218 16.58 -0.13 -10.49
N PHE A 219 16.27 -1.30 -9.90
CA PHE A 219 15.66 -1.40 -8.58
C PHE A 219 16.44 -0.64 -7.50
N MET A 220 17.75 -0.85 -7.38
CA MET A 220 18.55 -0.19 -6.34
C MET A 220 18.65 1.33 -6.51
N SER A 221 18.64 1.83 -7.74
CA SER A 221 18.61 3.27 -8.02
C SER A 221 17.26 3.87 -7.59
N ALA A 222 16.18 3.26 -8.06
CA ALA A 222 14.81 3.70 -7.77
C ALA A 222 14.47 3.61 -6.28
N ALA A 223 14.80 2.49 -5.65
CA ALA A 223 14.57 2.23 -4.23
C ALA A 223 15.24 3.28 -3.35
N ARG A 224 16.50 3.63 -3.61
CA ARG A 224 17.22 4.68 -2.86
C ARG A 224 16.59 6.06 -3.06
N SER A 225 16.12 6.35 -4.27
CA SER A 225 15.46 7.62 -4.56
C SER A 225 14.13 7.72 -3.81
N ALA A 226 13.29 6.69 -3.95
CA ALA A 226 11.98 6.63 -3.30
C ALA A 226 12.08 6.65 -1.78
N ALA A 227 12.95 5.82 -1.19
CA ALA A 227 13.11 5.70 0.26
C ALA A 227 13.68 6.96 0.94
N ARG A 228 14.39 7.81 0.20
CA ARG A 228 14.82 9.14 0.70
C ARG A 228 13.67 10.12 0.83
N ASN A 229 12.64 9.97 0.00
CA ASN A 229 11.52 10.90 -0.05
C ASN A 229 10.33 10.41 0.78
N LYS A 230 10.15 9.08 0.87
CA LYS A 230 8.93 8.46 1.37
C LYS A 230 9.22 7.14 2.09
N PRO A 231 8.46 6.77 3.12
CA PRO A 231 8.52 5.43 3.68
C PRO A 231 8.22 4.37 2.61
N VAL A 232 9.11 3.40 2.47
CA VAL A 232 8.93 2.24 1.60
C VAL A 232 9.04 0.98 2.45
N ILE A 233 7.96 0.20 2.49
CA ILE A 233 7.84 -0.99 3.33
C ILE A 233 7.71 -2.21 2.43
N VAL A 234 8.52 -3.22 2.69
CA VAL A 234 8.71 -4.34 1.79
C VAL A 234 8.49 -5.64 2.54
N ILE A 235 7.62 -6.49 2.01
CA ILE A 235 7.60 -7.91 2.35
C ILE A 235 8.23 -8.69 1.19
N LYS A 236 9.25 -9.50 1.50
CA LYS A 236 9.94 -10.37 0.54
C LYS A 236 9.51 -11.81 0.76
N ALA A 237 8.86 -12.40 -0.23
CA ALA A 237 8.52 -13.83 -0.23
C ALA A 237 9.75 -14.70 -0.53
N GLY A 238 9.68 -16.00 -0.21
CA GLY A 238 10.75 -16.95 -0.51
C GLY A 238 12.05 -16.69 0.26
N ARG A 239 11.95 -16.57 1.59
CA ARG A 239 13.06 -16.23 2.50
C ARG A 239 13.87 -17.45 2.93
N SER A 240 13.18 -18.55 3.21
CA SER A 240 13.79 -19.83 3.56
C SER A 240 14.13 -20.63 2.31
N ALA A 241 15.02 -21.62 2.41
CA ALA A 241 15.34 -22.50 1.29
C ALA A 241 14.09 -23.16 0.68
N GLN A 242 13.15 -23.60 1.52
CA GLN A 242 11.86 -24.15 1.07
C GLN A 242 10.99 -23.09 0.39
N GLY A 243 10.93 -21.88 0.95
CA GLY A 243 10.20 -20.77 0.34
C GLY A 243 10.80 -20.33 -1.00
N GLN A 244 12.13 -20.34 -1.13
CA GLN A 244 12.84 -20.06 -2.37
C GLN A 244 12.50 -21.08 -3.45
N GLN A 245 12.47 -22.38 -3.10
CA GLN A 245 12.07 -23.44 -4.02
C GLN A 245 10.61 -23.32 -4.46
N ALA A 246 9.70 -23.02 -3.52
CA ALA A 246 8.30 -22.79 -3.81
C ALA A 246 8.10 -21.57 -4.72
N ALA A 247 8.75 -20.45 -4.41
CA ALA A 247 8.71 -19.23 -5.23
C ALA A 247 9.33 -19.46 -6.62
N ALA A 248 10.42 -20.22 -6.73
CA ALA A 248 11.04 -20.55 -8.00
C ALA A 248 10.13 -21.43 -8.87
N SER A 249 9.38 -22.35 -8.26
CA SER A 249 8.40 -23.17 -8.96
C SER A 249 7.14 -22.38 -9.36
N HIS A 250 6.78 -21.37 -8.57
CA HIS A 250 5.64 -20.48 -8.83
C HIS A 250 5.92 -19.44 -9.92
N THR A 251 7.11 -18.82 -9.89
CA THR A 251 7.48 -17.71 -10.79
C THR A 251 8.35 -18.13 -11.97
N GLY A 252 9.00 -19.29 -11.89
CA GLY A 252 10.02 -19.72 -12.84
C GLY A 252 11.36 -18.99 -12.70
N ALA A 253 11.50 -18.05 -11.77
CA ALA A 253 12.73 -17.29 -11.53
C ALA A 253 13.55 -17.89 -10.37
N LEU A 254 14.88 -17.89 -10.50
CA LEU A 254 15.78 -18.24 -9.39
C LEU A 254 15.64 -17.19 -8.28
N ALA A 255 15.16 -17.61 -7.11
CA ALA A 255 15.11 -16.73 -5.95
C ALA A 255 16.54 -16.35 -5.53
N GLY A 256 16.83 -15.04 -5.50
CA GLY A 256 18.09 -14.53 -4.97
C GLY A 256 18.27 -14.90 -3.50
N ALA A 257 19.53 -15.02 -3.07
CA ALA A 257 19.85 -15.32 -1.68
C ALA A 257 19.24 -14.24 -0.75
N ASP A 258 18.48 -14.67 0.26
CA ASP A 258 17.67 -13.75 1.08
C ASP A 258 18.54 -12.71 1.80
N ASN A 259 19.72 -13.11 2.28
CA ASN A 259 20.69 -12.21 2.91
C ASN A 259 21.18 -11.09 1.98
N VAL A 260 21.30 -11.34 0.67
CA VAL A 260 21.67 -10.32 -0.32
C VAL A 260 20.52 -9.34 -0.53
N VAL A 261 19.29 -9.86 -0.63
CA VAL A 261 18.09 -9.03 -0.76
C VAL A 261 17.88 -8.18 0.50
N ASP A 262 18.10 -8.75 1.68
CA ASP A 262 18.00 -8.07 2.96
C ASP A 262 18.97 -6.89 3.05
N ALA A 263 20.25 -7.14 2.76
CA ALA A 263 21.27 -6.10 2.73
C ALA A 263 20.98 -5.02 1.66
N ALA A 264 20.38 -5.41 0.53
CA ALA A 264 19.97 -4.47 -0.52
C ALA A 264 18.81 -3.57 -0.07
N ILE A 265 17.78 -4.14 0.57
CA ILE A 265 16.63 -3.42 1.14
C ILE A 265 17.12 -2.42 2.20
N ALA A 266 17.91 -2.88 3.17
CA ALA A 266 18.48 -2.02 4.22
C ALA A 266 19.37 -0.92 3.64
N ARG A 267 20.25 -1.23 2.68
CA ARG A 267 21.11 -0.24 2.00
C ARG A 267 20.33 0.76 1.16
N ALA A 268 19.13 0.43 0.72
CA ALA A 268 18.25 1.36 0.02
C ALA A 268 17.52 2.31 0.98
N GLY A 269 17.47 2.00 2.28
CA GLY A 269 16.70 2.76 3.27
C GLY A 269 15.24 2.34 3.36
N MET A 270 14.89 1.15 2.87
CA MET A 270 13.53 0.62 2.94
C MET A 270 13.36 -0.24 4.19
N LEU A 271 12.15 -0.25 4.76
CA LEU A 271 11.82 -1.09 5.91
C LEU A 271 11.35 -2.47 5.43
N ARG A 272 12.05 -3.53 5.84
CA ARG A 272 11.59 -4.89 5.61
C ARG A 272 10.63 -5.32 6.71
N VAL A 273 9.53 -5.96 6.34
CA VAL A 273 8.64 -6.68 7.26
C VAL A 273 8.55 -8.15 6.87
N ASP A 274 8.18 -8.97 7.85
CA ASP A 274 8.29 -10.41 7.78
C ASP A 274 6.96 -11.12 7.57
N THR A 275 5.86 -10.47 7.94
CA THR A 275 4.51 -11.01 7.83
C THR A 275 3.56 -10.02 7.14
N LEU A 276 2.48 -10.55 6.56
CA LEU A 276 1.42 -9.70 6.00
C LEU A 276 0.74 -8.86 7.09
N GLU A 277 0.61 -9.41 8.30
CA GLU A 277 0.09 -8.68 9.45
C GLU A 277 0.93 -7.44 9.75
N GLN A 278 2.27 -7.55 9.75
CA GLN A 278 3.14 -6.39 9.92
C GLN A 278 3.00 -5.39 8.78
N LEU A 279 2.86 -5.85 7.53
CA LEU A 279 2.61 -4.95 6.39
C LEU A 279 1.27 -4.21 6.53
N PHE A 280 0.24 -4.91 6.99
CA PHE A 280 -1.09 -4.36 7.25
C PHE A 280 -1.05 -3.34 8.39
N LEU A 281 -0.44 -3.68 9.52
CA LEU A 281 -0.23 -2.75 10.63
C LEU A 281 0.54 -1.51 10.18
N ALA A 282 1.57 -1.68 9.36
CA ALA A 282 2.31 -0.56 8.79
C ALA A 282 1.46 0.32 7.89
N ALA A 283 0.59 -0.27 7.04
CA ALA A 283 -0.38 0.47 6.23
C ALA A 283 -1.33 1.30 7.12
N GLU A 284 -1.84 0.69 8.19
CA GLU A 284 -2.71 1.36 9.15
C GLU A 284 -2.00 2.53 9.84
N ILE A 285 -0.78 2.29 10.34
CA ILE A 285 0.05 3.31 10.98
C ILE A 285 0.32 4.48 10.01
N LEU A 286 0.75 4.20 8.78
CA LEU A 286 1.05 5.24 7.80
C LEU A 286 -0.19 6.00 7.32
N THR A 287 -1.37 5.41 7.41
CA THR A 287 -2.64 6.08 7.09
C THR A 287 -3.06 7.01 8.23
N ARG A 288 -2.97 6.53 9.47
CA ARG A 288 -3.49 7.21 10.66
C ARG A 288 -2.50 8.20 11.27
N TYR A 289 -1.21 7.99 11.09
CA TYR A 289 -0.14 8.82 11.67
C TYR A 289 0.59 9.59 10.59
N GLN A 290 0.37 10.90 10.58
CA GLN A 290 0.98 11.82 9.64
C GLN A 290 2.16 12.61 10.22
N ALA A 291 2.27 12.68 11.55
CA ALA A 291 3.33 13.42 12.21
C ALA A 291 4.69 12.71 12.12
N PRO A 292 5.80 13.46 12.17
CA PRO A 292 7.14 12.88 12.25
C PRO A 292 7.26 11.96 13.47
N ILE A 293 7.82 10.78 13.28
CA ILE A 293 8.20 9.88 14.36
C ILE A 293 9.59 10.34 14.84
N GLY A 294 9.67 10.74 16.11
CA GLY A 294 10.92 11.08 16.77
C GLY A 294 11.80 9.86 17.03
N ASP A 295 13.05 10.13 17.39
CA ASP A 295 14.08 9.11 17.69
C ASP A 295 13.88 8.41 19.04
N ARG A 296 13.03 8.96 19.91
CA ARG A 296 12.70 8.42 21.24
C ARG A 296 11.20 8.38 21.49
N MET A 297 10.79 7.47 22.36
CA MET A 297 9.39 7.21 22.67
C MET A 297 9.05 7.42 24.15
N THR A 298 7.95 8.10 24.44
CA THR A 298 7.30 8.08 25.76
C THR A 298 6.13 7.13 25.74
N VAL A 299 5.99 6.26 26.74
CA VAL A 299 4.81 5.40 26.91
C VAL A 299 3.93 6.01 27.99
N LEU A 300 2.66 6.29 27.68
CA LEU A 300 1.63 6.68 28.65
C LEU A 300 0.68 5.51 28.86
N THR A 301 0.50 5.06 30.09
CA THR A 301 -0.31 3.87 30.41
C THR A 301 -1.08 4.02 31.73
N ASN A 302 -2.22 3.36 31.89
CA ASN A 302 -2.85 3.14 33.21
C ASN A 302 -2.56 1.77 33.82
N GLY A 303 -1.70 0.97 33.19
CA GLY A 303 -1.32 -0.34 33.69
C GLY A 303 0.17 -0.56 33.59
N GLY A 304 0.84 -0.69 34.73
CA GLY A 304 2.27 -0.99 34.79
C GLY A 304 2.66 -2.25 34.01
N GLY A 305 1.86 -3.31 34.07
CA GLY A 305 2.16 -4.57 33.35
C GLY A 305 2.21 -4.40 31.83
N VAL A 306 1.26 -3.69 31.23
CA VAL A 306 1.28 -3.40 29.78
C VAL A 306 2.37 -2.38 29.43
N GLY A 307 2.71 -1.47 30.36
CA GLY A 307 3.85 -0.57 30.22
C GLY A 307 5.18 -1.33 30.15
N VAL A 308 5.39 -2.33 31.01
CA VAL A 308 6.58 -3.18 31.01
C VAL A 308 6.70 -3.93 29.67
N LEU A 309 5.61 -4.55 29.19
CA LEU A 309 5.62 -5.23 27.90
C LEU A 309 5.97 -4.28 26.73
N ALA A 310 5.48 -3.03 26.78
CA ALA A 310 5.82 -2.02 25.79
C ALA A 310 7.30 -1.61 25.87
N ALA A 311 7.86 -1.47 27.07
CA ALA A 311 9.28 -1.18 27.27
C ALA A 311 10.18 -2.33 26.79
N ASP A 312 9.80 -3.58 27.08
CA ASP A 312 10.52 -4.79 26.61
C ASP A 312 10.51 -4.89 25.08
N ALA A 313 9.37 -4.61 24.45
CA ALA A 313 9.25 -4.58 23.00
C ALA A 313 10.10 -3.45 22.39
N ALA A 314 10.08 -2.24 22.98
CA ALA A 314 10.89 -1.12 22.54
C ALA A 314 12.40 -1.46 22.62
N ALA A 315 12.85 -2.08 23.71
CA ALA A 315 14.23 -2.52 23.86
C ALA A 315 14.64 -3.61 22.86
N THR A 316 13.72 -4.53 22.54
CA THR A 316 13.97 -5.60 21.54
C THR A 316 14.18 -5.04 20.12
N GLU A 317 13.47 -3.95 19.80
CA GLU A 317 13.53 -3.27 18.50
C GLU A 317 14.50 -2.07 18.50
N ASP A 318 15.34 -1.93 19.52
CA ASP A 318 16.30 -0.82 19.69
C ASP A 318 15.66 0.59 19.64
N VAL A 319 14.39 0.71 20.05
CA VAL A 319 13.67 1.99 20.17
C VAL A 319 13.90 2.58 21.56
N PRO A 320 14.65 3.69 21.70
CA PRO A 320 14.96 4.24 23.00
C PRO A 320 13.73 4.91 23.63
N LEU A 321 13.51 4.63 24.91
CA LEU A 321 12.54 5.36 25.71
C LEU A 321 13.09 6.75 26.07
N ALA A 322 12.24 7.76 26.01
CA ALA A 322 12.58 9.13 26.39
C ALA A 322 12.91 9.21 27.90
N ASP A 323 14.01 9.88 28.23
CA ASP A 323 14.32 10.27 29.60
C ASP A 323 13.51 11.52 29.99
N LEU A 324 12.66 11.39 31.00
CA LEU A 324 11.77 12.46 31.42
C LEU A 324 12.56 13.51 32.21
N SER A 325 12.64 14.72 31.66
CA SER A 325 13.36 15.83 32.30
C SER A 325 12.77 16.18 33.67
N ALA A 326 13.58 16.77 34.55
CA ALA A 326 13.09 17.23 35.85
C ALA A 326 11.93 18.25 35.75
N PRO A 327 11.92 19.19 34.77
CA PRO A 327 10.73 20.00 34.48
C PRO A 327 9.48 19.19 34.16
N LEU A 328 9.58 18.20 33.26
CA LEU A 328 8.43 17.38 32.87
C LEU A 328 7.93 16.51 34.04
N LYS A 329 8.84 15.89 34.81
CA LYS A 329 8.45 15.14 36.02
C LYS A 329 7.68 16.02 37.00
N ARG A 330 8.14 17.25 37.26
CA ARG A 330 7.42 18.21 38.12
C ARG A 330 6.05 18.62 37.57
N ALA A 331 5.89 18.72 36.25
CA ALA A 331 4.60 19.01 35.64
C ALA A 331 3.63 17.82 35.82
N LEU A 332 4.13 16.59 35.65
CA LEU A 332 3.36 15.38 35.89
C LEU A 332 3.00 15.21 37.38
N ASP A 333 3.91 15.53 38.31
CA ASP A 333 3.66 15.48 39.76
C ASP A 333 2.51 16.38 40.22
N GLN A 334 2.21 17.46 39.49
CA GLN A 334 1.11 18.38 39.81
C GLN A 334 -0.26 17.81 39.45
N VAL A 335 -0.32 16.85 38.52
CA VAL A 335 -1.57 16.34 37.94
C VAL A 335 -1.78 14.84 38.17
N LEU A 336 -0.73 14.10 38.51
CA LEU A 336 -0.78 12.67 38.78
C LEU A 336 -0.75 12.36 40.28
N PRO A 337 -1.35 11.23 40.71
CA PRO A 337 -1.22 10.75 42.08
C PRO A 337 0.24 10.52 42.48
N ALA A 338 0.59 10.72 43.75
CA ALA A 338 1.97 10.60 44.24
C ALA A 338 2.66 9.25 43.94
N ASN A 339 1.87 8.19 43.72
CA ASN A 339 2.34 6.84 43.43
C ASN A 339 2.44 6.50 41.92
N TRP A 340 2.35 7.48 41.02
CA TRP A 340 2.69 7.27 39.60
C TRP A 340 4.15 6.81 39.44
N SER A 341 4.53 6.30 38.26
CA SER A 341 5.83 5.61 38.09
C SER A 341 7.08 6.48 38.24
N HIS A 342 6.98 7.81 38.16
CA HIS A 342 8.12 8.77 38.16
C HIS A 342 9.16 8.52 37.05
N GLY A 343 8.76 7.81 35.99
CA GLY A 343 9.62 7.37 34.90
C GLY A 343 8.86 7.10 33.62
N ASN A 344 9.55 6.49 32.65
CA ASN A 344 8.99 6.07 31.37
C ASN A 344 9.06 4.52 31.32
N PRO A 345 7.93 3.80 31.30
CA PRO A 345 6.55 4.25 31.07
C PRO A 345 5.97 5.17 32.16
N VAL A 346 5.20 6.18 31.74
CA VAL A 346 4.37 7.04 32.59
C VAL A 346 3.10 6.26 32.97
N ASP A 347 3.12 5.63 34.15
CA ASP A 347 1.96 4.89 34.68
C ASP A 347 1.08 5.81 35.51
N ILE A 348 -0.10 6.14 34.97
CA ILE A 348 -1.09 7.01 35.60
C ILE A 348 -2.05 6.27 36.54
N ILE A 349 -1.79 5.00 36.85
CA ILE A 349 -2.54 4.13 37.75
C ILE A 349 -3.88 3.65 37.17
N GLY A 350 -4.24 2.40 37.48
CA GLY A 350 -5.39 1.69 36.89
C GLY A 350 -6.76 2.29 37.15
N ASP A 351 -6.89 3.16 38.14
CA ASP A 351 -8.13 3.87 38.48
C ASP A 351 -8.29 5.24 37.80
N ALA A 352 -7.46 5.53 36.78
CA ALA A 352 -7.45 6.79 36.08
C ALA A 352 -8.81 7.18 35.49
N PRO A 353 -9.45 8.28 35.96
CA PRO A 353 -10.56 8.88 35.26
C PRO A 353 -10.08 9.55 33.96
N ALA A 354 -11.00 9.87 33.05
CA ALA A 354 -10.70 10.54 31.79
C ALA A 354 -9.88 11.83 31.95
N GLU A 355 -10.14 12.60 33.02
CA GLU A 355 -9.42 13.85 33.34
C GLU A 355 -7.91 13.61 33.56
N ARG A 356 -7.53 12.50 34.20
CA ARG A 356 -6.12 12.18 34.45
C ARG A 356 -5.35 11.92 33.16
N TYR A 357 -5.99 11.29 32.17
CA TYR A 357 -5.41 11.14 30.84
C TYR A 357 -5.20 12.48 30.15
N VAL A 358 -6.21 13.36 30.22
CA VAL A 358 -6.16 14.70 29.64
C VAL A 358 -5.01 15.51 30.23
N ASP A 359 -4.88 15.51 31.56
CA ASP A 359 -3.86 16.31 32.23
C ASP A 359 -2.44 15.77 31.97
N ALA A 360 -2.28 14.44 31.95
CA ALA A 360 -1.02 13.81 31.55
C ALA A 360 -0.65 14.15 30.10
N LEU A 361 -1.61 14.06 29.17
CA LEU A 361 -1.41 14.44 27.76
C LEU A 361 -1.02 15.93 27.65
N LYS A 362 -1.73 16.84 28.32
CA LYS A 362 -1.37 18.27 28.33
C LYS A 362 0.04 18.52 28.85
N ALA A 363 0.43 17.88 29.96
CA ALA A 363 1.77 18.01 30.52
C ALA A 363 2.85 17.54 29.53
N LEU A 364 2.64 16.38 28.89
CA LEU A 364 3.54 15.88 27.85
C LEU A 364 3.59 16.82 26.63
N GLY A 365 2.44 17.37 26.22
CA GLY A 365 2.32 18.25 25.06
C GLY A 365 2.98 19.61 25.25
N GLN A 366 3.08 20.09 26.49
CA GLN A 366 3.82 21.31 26.86
C GLN A 366 5.34 21.10 26.88
N HIS A 367 5.81 19.85 26.86
CA HIS A 367 7.23 19.48 26.87
C HIS A 367 7.61 18.61 25.64
N PRO A 368 7.31 19.05 24.40
CA PRO A 368 7.44 18.21 23.20
C PRO A 368 8.89 17.78 22.94
N ALA A 369 9.86 18.61 23.33
CA ALA A 369 11.27 18.28 23.23
C ALA A 369 11.62 17.05 24.07
N ASP A 370 11.05 16.91 25.28
CA ASP A 370 11.35 15.81 26.20
C ASP A 370 10.50 14.56 25.91
N THR A 371 9.25 14.74 25.46
CA THR A 371 8.32 13.64 25.22
C THR A 371 8.67 12.77 24.01
N GLY A 372 9.16 13.37 22.91
CA GLY A 372 9.35 12.65 21.66
C GLY A 372 8.04 12.05 21.13
N THR A 373 8.11 10.84 20.55
CA THR A 373 6.95 10.11 20.05
C THR A 373 6.14 9.55 21.22
N LEU A 374 4.83 9.81 21.30
CA LEU A 374 4.01 9.25 22.37
C LEU A 374 3.35 7.94 21.93
N LEU A 375 3.58 6.85 22.66
CA LEU A 375 2.78 5.63 22.62
C LEU A 375 1.75 5.69 23.75
N PHE A 376 0.49 5.88 23.39
CA PHE A 376 -0.62 5.85 24.33
C PHE A 376 -1.12 4.42 24.48
N ILE A 377 -1.21 3.91 25.70
CA ILE A 377 -1.80 2.60 26.05
C ILE A 377 -2.87 2.84 27.12
N HIS A 378 -4.03 2.23 26.95
CA HIS A 378 -5.03 2.11 28.01
C HIS A 378 -5.27 0.61 28.23
N ALA A 379 -5.76 0.23 29.40
CA ALA A 379 -6.24 -1.10 29.73
C ALA A 379 -7.65 -0.92 30.28
N PRO A 380 -8.69 -1.57 29.73
CA PRO A 380 -10.07 -1.29 30.09
C PRO A 380 -10.31 -1.69 31.54
N THR A 381 -10.96 -0.82 32.29
CA THR A 381 -11.39 -1.09 33.67
C THR A 381 -12.87 -0.76 33.82
N ALA A 382 -13.50 -1.22 34.91
CA ALA A 382 -14.90 -0.91 35.20
C ALA A 382 -15.13 0.57 35.59
N ILE A 383 -14.08 1.39 35.63
CA ILE A 383 -14.11 2.75 36.19
C ILE A 383 -14.51 3.77 35.12
N VAL A 384 -14.01 3.61 33.88
CA VAL A 384 -14.34 4.50 32.76
C VAL A 384 -14.56 3.70 31.49
N PRO A 385 -15.62 3.99 30.71
CA PRO A 385 -15.78 3.43 29.38
C PRO A 385 -14.60 3.77 28.46
N PRO A 386 -14.01 2.80 27.73
CA PRO A 386 -12.90 3.06 26.79
C PRO A 386 -13.22 4.12 25.73
N THR A 387 -14.49 4.23 25.31
CA THR A 387 -14.97 5.22 24.35
C THR A 387 -14.87 6.65 24.87
N ASP A 388 -15.02 6.87 26.18
CA ASP A 388 -14.84 8.19 26.77
C ASP A 388 -13.36 8.57 26.79
N ILE A 389 -12.47 7.63 27.13
CA ILE A 389 -11.01 7.81 27.07
C ILE A 389 -10.57 8.15 25.64
N ALA A 390 -11.09 7.41 24.65
CA ALA A 390 -10.84 7.68 23.24
C ALA A 390 -11.23 9.10 22.85
N ARG A 391 -12.44 9.54 23.24
CA ARG A 391 -12.97 10.86 22.89
C ARG A 391 -12.12 11.99 23.48
N VAL A 392 -11.71 11.88 24.76
CA VAL A 392 -10.86 12.91 25.36
C VAL A 392 -9.44 12.91 24.80
N ALA A 393 -8.89 11.74 24.47
CA ALA A 393 -7.59 11.63 23.81
C ALA A 393 -7.63 12.30 22.42
N LEU A 394 -8.70 12.08 21.64
CA LEU A 394 -8.88 12.72 20.33
C LEU A 394 -8.89 14.25 20.41
N GLN A 395 -9.60 14.82 21.38
CA GLN A 395 -9.68 16.29 21.57
C GLN A 395 -8.33 16.94 21.88
N HIS A 396 -7.39 16.18 22.45
CA HIS A 396 -6.08 16.70 22.86
C HIS A 396 -4.96 16.27 21.92
N ALA A 397 -5.24 15.47 20.90
CA ALA A 397 -4.23 14.91 20.03
C ALA A 397 -3.69 15.89 18.97
N ASP A 398 -4.42 16.95 18.63
CA ASP A 398 -4.00 17.95 17.64
C ASP A 398 -2.83 18.84 18.15
N GLY A 399 -2.57 18.84 19.47
CA GLY A 399 -1.44 19.55 20.08
C GLY A 399 -0.12 18.76 20.11
N HIS A 400 -0.12 17.49 19.67
CA HIS A 400 1.05 16.61 19.77
C HIS A 400 1.61 16.26 18.39
N HIS A 401 2.73 16.91 18.01
CA HIS A 401 3.56 16.43 16.92
C HIS A 401 4.15 15.06 17.31
N GLY A 402 3.67 13.96 16.73
CA GLY A 402 4.28 12.62 16.88
C GLY A 402 3.51 11.63 17.77
N LEU A 403 2.20 11.78 17.94
CA LEU A 403 1.41 10.86 18.76
C LEU A 403 1.09 9.56 17.98
N LEU A 404 1.80 8.46 18.29
CA LEU A 404 1.43 7.10 17.87
C LEU A 404 0.31 6.59 18.79
N ARG A 405 -0.92 6.56 18.26
CA ARG A 405 -2.08 6.07 19.01
C ARG A 405 -2.11 4.53 18.91
N GLN A 406 -2.13 3.83 20.03
CA GLN A 406 -2.62 2.45 20.02
C GLN A 406 -3.55 2.22 21.20
N VAL A 407 -4.84 2.21 20.93
CA VAL A 407 -5.84 1.84 21.91
C VAL A 407 -5.87 0.31 22.04
N VAL A 408 -5.20 -0.18 23.08
CA VAL A 408 -5.66 -1.12 24.12
C VAL A 408 -5.93 -2.59 23.78
N ALA A 409 -5.34 -3.45 24.63
CA ALA A 409 -5.73 -4.83 24.90
C ALA A 409 -7.23 -4.97 25.25
N GLY A 410 -8.07 -5.14 24.22
CA GLY A 410 -9.50 -5.37 24.33
C GLY A 410 -10.22 -4.79 23.12
N ASP A 411 -10.58 -5.64 22.16
CA ASP A 411 -11.23 -5.33 20.86
C ASP A 411 -12.62 -4.65 20.98
N ALA A 412 -13.06 -4.33 22.20
CA ALA A 412 -14.34 -3.74 22.49
C ALA A 412 -14.31 -2.22 22.32
N GLY A 413 -14.33 -1.79 21.05
CA GLY A 413 -14.96 -0.53 20.67
C GLY A 413 -14.03 0.68 20.55
N ILE A 414 -13.39 0.81 19.40
CA ILE A 414 -13.20 2.11 18.71
C ILE A 414 -13.28 1.85 17.20
N HIS A 415 -14.50 1.67 16.70
CA HIS A 415 -14.80 1.68 15.25
C HIS A 415 -15.73 2.84 14.86
N GLU A 416 -15.99 3.78 15.78
CA GLU A 416 -16.74 5.02 15.53
C GLU A 416 -15.82 6.22 15.38
#